data_AF-E6U375-F1
#
_entry.id   AF-E6U375-F1
#
_cell.length_a   1.000
_cell.length_b   1.000
_cell.length_c   1.000
_cell.angle_alpha   90.00
_cell.angle_beta   90.00
_cell.angle_gamma   90.00
#
_symmetry.space_group_name_H-M   'P 1'
#
loop_
_entity.id
_entity.type
_entity.pdbx_description
1 polymer ?
#
loop_
_entity_poly.entity_id
_entity_poly.type
_entity_poly.pdbx_seq_one_letter_code
_entity_poly.pdbx_strand_id
1 'polypeptide(L)'
;MQIGVLEIRLHIPWAHSLKEKRMVVKSLLAKLRHVFNVSVAEVAEQDIHQLAVLGIACVTDSAVQADSILDHVLDFVDQNTEATVVGVQREIR
;
A
#
# COMPACT_ATOMS: atom_id res chain seq x y z
N MET A 1 1.79 0.33 -22.97
CA MET A 1 1.81 -0.48 -21.75
C MET A 1 2.69 0.26 -20.77
N GLN A 2 2.10 0.71 -19.67
CA GLN A 2 2.78 1.45 -18.62
C GLN A 2 2.60 0.70 -17.31
N ILE A 3 3.61 0.75 -16.45
CA ILE A 3 3.62 0.10 -15.15
C ILE A 3 3.76 1.18 -14.10
N GLY A 4 2.75 1.33 -13.26
CA GLY A 4 2.82 2.15 -12.06
C GLY A 4 3.26 1.31 -10.87
N VAL A 5 4.20 1.80 -10.08
CA VAL A 5 4.67 1.18 -8.84
C VAL A 5 4.58 2.22 -7.72
N LEU A 6 4.09 1.77 -6.56
CA LEU A 6 3.94 2.59 -5.37
C LEU A 6 4.41 1.81 -4.16
N GLU A 7 5.36 2.36 -3.41
CA GLU A 7 5.76 1.90 -2.09
C GLU A 7 5.18 2.87 -1.04
N ILE A 8 4.42 2.32 -0.09
CA ILE A 8 3.83 3.06 1.03
C ILE A 8 4.41 2.53 2.33
N ARG A 9 4.94 3.42 3.16
CA ARG A 9 5.39 3.11 4.52
C ARG A 9 4.34 3.59 5.51
N LEU A 10 3.85 2.66 6.33
CA LEU A 10 2.82 2.88 7.32
C LEU A 10 3.38 2.69 8.73
N HIS A 11 3.16 3.68 9.59
CA HIS A 11 3.42 3.57 11.01
C HIS A 11 2.14 3.18 11.76
N ILE A 12 2.22 2.11 12.54
CA ILE A 12 1.11 1.43 13.24
C ILE A 12 1.42 1.49 14.75
N PRO A 13 1.26 2.65 15.42
CA PRO A 13 1.74 2.86 16.78
C PRO A 13 1.08 1.94 17.83
N TRP A 14 -0.14 1.49 17.58
CA TRP A 14 -0.91 0.63 18.50
C TRP A 14 -0.64 -0.87 18.31
N ALA A 15 0.10 -1.29 17.28
CA ALA A 15 0.48 -2.69 17.16
C ALA A 15 1.53 -2.99 18.24
N HIS A 16 1.27 -4.00 19.07
CA HIS A 16 2.17 -4.48 20.11
C HIS A 16 2.70 -5.88 19.83
N SER A 17 2.27 -6.49 18.71
CA SER A 17 2.77 -7.79 18.26
C SER A 17 2.77 -7.92 16.74
N LEU A 18 3.61 -8.81 16.23
CA LEU A 18 3.63 -9.17 14.80
C LEU A 18 2.28 -9.72 14.31
N LYS A 19 1.52 -10.37 15.20
CA LYS A 19 0.19 -10.89 14.87
C LYS A 19 -0.79 -9.76 14.59
N GLU A 20 -0.82 -8.73 15.44
CA GLU A 20 -1.68 -7.55 15.26
C GLU A 20 -1.35 -6.82 13.96
N LYS A 21 -0.06 -6.55 13.72
CA LYS A 21 0.40 -6.00 12.44
C LYS A 21 -0.11 -6.82 11.26
N ARG A 22 0.10 -8.14 11.28
CA ARG A 22 -0.34 -9.05 10.20
C ARG A 22 -1.85 -8.98 9.97
N MET A 23 -2.67 -8.79 11.01
CA MET A 23 -4.11 -8.63 10.85
C MET A 23 -4.46 -7.31 10.14
N VAL A 24 -3.84 -6.20 10.54
CA VAL A 24 -4.04 -4.88 9.91
C VAL A 24 -3.62 -4.91 8.45
N VAL A 25 -2.39 -5.36 8.17
CA VAL A 25 -1.84 -5.45 6.82
C VAL A 25 -2.68 -6.37 5.94
N LYS A 26 -3.06 -7.57 6.42
CA LYS A 26 -3.89 -8.51 5.64
C LYS A 26 -5.24 -7.91 5.28
N SER A 27 -5.88 -7.19 6.20
CA SER A 27 -7.16 -6.52 5.95
C SER A 27 -7.01 -5.44 4.88
N LEU A 28 -5.99 -4.59 4.99
CA LEU A 28 -5.72 -3.51 4.04
C LEU A 28 -5.39 -4.05 2.64
N LEU A 29 -4.51 -5.05 2.54
CA LEU A 29 -4.18 -5.70 1.26
C LEU A 29 -5.41 -6.33 0.60
N ALA A 30 -6.29 -6.97 1.37
CA ALA A 30 -7.52 -7.56 0.84
C ALA A 30 -8.48 -6.50 0.28
N LYS A 31 -8.66 -5.38 1.01
CA LYS A 31 -9.48 -4.25 0.55
C LYS A 31 -8.91 -3.64 -0.75
N LEU A 32 -7.61 -3.43 -0.81
CA LEU A 32 -6.94 -2.86 -1.99
C LEU A 32 -7.12 -3.74 -3.24
N ARG A 33 -6.91 -5.05 -3.13
CA ARG A 33 -7.14 -5.99 -4.25
C ARG A 33 -8.59 -6.06 -4.70
N HIS A 34 -9.53 -5.82 -3.79
CA HIS A 34 -10.94 -5.87 -4.10
C HIS A 34 -11.42 -4.60 -4.82
N VAL A 35 -10.93 -3.43 -4.39
CA VAL A 35 -11.36 -2.13 -4.94
C VAL A 35 -10.62 -1.80 -6.23
N PHE A 36 -9.34 -2.14 -6.31
CA PHE A 36 -8.47 -1.77 -7.43
C PHE A 36 -7.94 -3.01 -8.14
N ASN A 37 -7.84 -2.94 -9.47
CA ASN A 37 -7.20 -3.98 -10.28
C ASN A 37 -5.66 -3.86 -10.21
N VAL A 38 -5.10 -4.09 -9.04
CA VAL A 38 -3.67 -3.91 -8.75
C VAL A 38 -3.10 -5.09 -7.98
N SER A 39 -1.80 -5.34 -8.16
CA SER A 39 -1.05 -6.27 -7.33
C SER A 39 -0.59 -5.53 -6.07
N VAL A 40 -0.77 -6.14 -4.89
CA VAL A 40 -0.32 -5.56 -3.61
C VAL A 40 0.33 -6.61 -2.73
N ALA A 41 1.37 -6.24 -2.00
CA ALA A 41 2.05 -7.09 -1.03
C ALA A 41 2.74 -6.27 0.06
N GLU A 42 3.04 -6.90 1.20
CA GLU A 42 4.00 -6.35 2.16
C GLU A 42 5.43 -6.73 1.72
N VAL A 43 6.28 -5.74 1.48
CA VAL A 43 7.57 -5.93 0.79
C VAL A 43 8.81 -5.74 1.65
N ALA A 44 8.69 -5.10 2.83
CA ALA A 44 9.81 -4.88 3.73
C ALA A 44 9.37 -4.72 5.21
N GLU A 45 10.35 -4.74 6.11
CA GLU A 45 10.21 -4.48 7.56
C GLU A 45 9.21 -5.40 8.28
N GLN A 46 9.07 -6.65 7.82
CA GLN A 46 8.09 -7.61 8.35
C GLN A 46 8.28 -7.94 9.83
N ASP A 47 9.50 -7.82 10.36
CA ASP A 47 9.85 -8.10 11.76
C ASP A 47 9.63 -6.91 12.71
N ILE A 48 9.30 -5.73 12.18
CA ILE A 48 8.95 -4.55 12.97
C ILE A 48 7.42 -4.47 13.03
N HIS A 49 6.85 -4.63 14.22
CA HIS A 49 5.38 -4.67 14.37
C HIS A 49 4.72 -3.28 14.24
N GLN A 50 5.45 -2.19 14.51
CA GLN A 50 4.95 -0.81 14.37
C GLN A 50 5.14 -0.22 12.97
N LEU A 51 5.75 -0.94 12.03
CA LEU A 51 6.04 -0.44 10.69
C LEU A 51 5.60 -1.47 9.65
N ALA A 52 4.92 -1.05 8.60
CA ALA A 52 4.59 -1.88 7.45
C ALA A 52 4.99 -1.17 6.16
N VAL A 53 5.60 -1.92 5.24
CA VAL A 53 5.95 -1.39 3.91
C VAL A 53 5.14 -2.16 2.87
N LEU A 54 4.23 -1.46 2.21
CA LEU A 54 3.36 -2.03 1.20
C LEU A 54 3.88 -1.65 -0.19
N GLY A 55 4.04 -2.65 -1.05
CA GLY A 55 4.31 -2.47 -2.47
C GLY A 55 3.04 -2.71 -3.27
N ILE A 56 2.73 -1.78 -4.18
CA ILE A 56 1.60 -1.82 -5.09
C ILE A 56 2.11 -1.68 -6.52
N ALA A 57 1.57 -2.47 -7.44
CA ALA A 57 1.86 -2.37 -8.87
C ALA A 57 0.58 -2.45 -9.71
N CYS A 58 0.49 -1.60 -10.74
CA CYS A 58 -0.60 -1.57 -11.70
C CYS A 58 -0.04 -1.57 -13.14
N VAL A 59 -0.81 -2.11 -14.08
CA VAL A 59 -0.49 -2.08 -15.51
C VAL A 59 -1.62 -1.38 -16.24
N THR A 60 -1.29 -0.35 -17.02
CA THR A 60 -2.25 0.50 -17.73
C THR A 60 -1.82 0.75 -19.17
N ASP A 61 -2.69 1.40 -19.95
CA ASP A 61 -2.38 1.82 -21.32
C ASP A 61 -1.57 3.12 -21.37
N SER A 62 -1.64 3.94 -20.33
CA SER A 62 -1.10 5.31 -20.27
C SER A 62 -0.55 5.66 -18.89
N ALA A 63 0.46 6.54 -18.86
CA ALA A 63 1.09 7.01 -17.63
C ALA A 63 0.12 7.83 -16.76
N VAL A 64 -0.78 8.59 -17.39
CA VAL A 64 -1.81 9.38 -16.68
C VAL A 64 -2.77 8.47 -15.92
N GLN A 65 -3.20 7.37 -16.53
CA GLN A 65 -4.05 6.40 -15.85
C GLN A 65 -3.30 5.69 -14.72
N ALA A 66 -2.01 5.38 -14.91
CA ALA A 66 -1.18 4.80 -13.85
C ALA A 66 -1.12 5.74 -12.64
N ASP A 67 -0.74 7.00 -12.85
CA ASP A 67 -0.62 8.01 -11.79
C ASP A 67 -1.95 8.23 -11.05
N SER A 68 -3.06 8.35 -11.78
CA SER A 68 -4.40 8.46 -11.19
C SER A 68 -4.75 7.25 -10.32
N ILE A 69 -4.44 6.02 -10.75
CA ILE A 69 -4.65 4.83 -9.91
C ILE A 69 -3.79 4.89 -8.65
N LEU A 70 -2.52 5.30 -8.76
CA LEU A 70 -1.63 5.39 -7.60
C LEU A 70 -2.12 6.43 -6.57
N ASP A 71 -2.58 7.59 -7.02
CA ASP A 71 -3.15 8.62 -6.14
C ASP A 71 -4.42 8.11 -5.45
N HIS A 72 -5.33 7.45 -6.17
CA HIS A 72 -6.54 6.88 -5.57
C HIS A 72 -6.22 5.78 -4.54
N VAL A 73 -5.15 5.01 -4.77
CA VAL A 73 -4.68 4.01 -3.81
C VAL A 73 -4.15 4.68 -2.55
N LEU A 74 -3.39 5.77 -2.65
CA LEU A 74 -2.91 6.54 -1.49
C LEU A 74 -4.09 7.07 -0.67
N ASP A 75 -5.02 7.75 -1.32
CA ASP A 75 -6.23 8.28 -0.67
C ASP A 75 -7.04 7.17 0.01
N PHE A 76 -7.17 6.01 -0.65
CA PHE A 76 -7.88 4.88 -0.09
C PHE A 76 -7.19 4.33 1.15
N VAL A 77 -5.86 4.23 1.14
CA VAL A 77 -5.09 3.77 2.30
C VAL A 77 -5.34 4.70 3.48
N ASP A 78 -5.16 6.01 3.31
CA ASP A 78 -5.37 7.01 4.37
C ASP A 78 -6.79 6.97 4.95
N GLN A 79 -7.81 6.67 4.14
CA GLN A 79 -9.20 6.60 4.61
C GLN A 79 -9.57 5.26 5.27
N ASN A 80 -8.81 4.19 5.05
CA ASN A 80 -9.19 2.82 5.45
C ASN A 80 -8.33 2.23 6.56
N THR A 81 -7.40 3.00 7.11
CA THR A 81 -6.53 2.59 8.21
C THR A 81 -6.32 3.74 9.18
N GLU A 82 -6.16 3.43 10.46
CA GLU A 82 -5.70 4.40 11.46
C GLU A 82 -4.19 4.65 11.34
N ALA A 83 -3.50 3.93 10.44
CA ALA A 83 -2.04 3.91 10.36
C ALA A 83 -1.59 5.15 9.61
N THR A 84 -0.52 5.76 10.08
CA THR A 84 -0.04 7.01 9.48
C THR A 84 0.91 6.68 8.33
N VAL A 85 0.66 7.25 7.16
CA VAL A 85 1.64 7.22 6.07
C VAL A 85 2.85 8.06 6.47
N VAL A 86 4.01 7.42 6.55
CA VAL A 86 5.29 8.04 6.94
C VAL A 86 6.29 8.11 5.77
N GLY A 87 5.94 7.54 4.62
CA GLY A 87 6.76 7.61 3.42
C GLY A 87 6.02 7.07 2.21
N VAL A 88 6.28 7.70 1.07
CA VAL A 88 5.70 7.31 -0.22
C VAL A 88 6.79 7.40 -1.28
N GLN A 89 6.93 6.36 -2.10
CA GLN A 89 7.75 6.37 -3.30
C GLN A 89 6.91 5.88 -4.46
N ARG A 90 6.93 6.62 -5.57
CA ARG A 90 6.19 6.28 -6.79
C ARG A 90 7.13 6.21 -7.98
N GLU A 91 6.88 5.30 -8.90
CA GLU A 91 7.62 5.14 -10.14
C GLU A 91 6.65 4.72 -11.27
N ILE A 92 6.78 5.33 -12.44
CA ILE A 92 6.03 4.94 -13.65
C ILE A 92 7.03 4.59 -14.75
N ARG A 93 6.85 3.42 -15.37
CA ARG A 93 7.69 2.88 -16.45
C ARG A 93 6.88 2.60 -17.71
#